data_AF-A0A2R6L8A9-F1
#
_entry.id   AF-A0A2R6L8A9-F1
#
_cell.length_a   1.000
_cell.length_b   1.000
_cell.length_c   1.000
_cell.angle_alpha   90.00
_cell.angle_beta   90.00
_cell.angle_gamma   90.00
#
_symmetry.space_group_name_H-M   'P 1'
#
loop_
_entity.id
_entity.type
_entity.pdbx_description
1 polymer ?
#
loop_
_entity_poly.entity_id
_entity_poly.type
_entity_poly.pdbx_seq_one_letter_code
_entity_poly.pdbx_strand_id
1 'polypeptide(L)'
;MTGSTFDFWLLDLDGTLIDVEESYIHHLFADVGAELGTSFTDHEAECLWYGYGDSRAEVLAEHGIDAAEFWDVFHAVEEPESRASATH
;
A
#
# COMPACT_ATOMS: atom_id res chain seq x y z
N MET A 1 -32.75 22.05 -0.80
CA MET A 1 -31.34 21.64 -0.88
C MET A 1 -30.85 21.88 -2.29
N THR A 2 -30.23 23.02 -2.55
CA THR A 2 -29.43 23.21 -3.77
C THR A 2 -28.13 22.47 -3.55
N GLY A 3 -28.02 21.25 -4.08
CA GLY A 3 -26.77 20.49 -4.02
C GLY A 3 -25.71 21.24 -4.79
N SER A 4 -24.61 21.61 -4.14
CA SER A 4 -23.42 22.08 -4.85
C SER A 4 -22.92 20.91 -5.68
N THR A 5 -23.13 20.96 -6.99
CA THR A 5 -22.49 20.02 -7.91
C THR A 5 -21.01 20.37 -7.92
N PHE A 6 -20.17 19.42 -7.51
CA PHE A 6 -18.72 19.60 -7.65
C PHE A 6 -18.37 19.60 -9.14
N ASP A 7 -17.57 20.58 -9.57
CA ASP A 7 -17.13 20.69 -10.97
C ASP A 7 -16.10 19.61 -11.35
N PHE A 8 -15.45 18.99 -10.36
CA PHE A 8 -14.45 17.95 -10.54
C PHE A 8 -14.37 17.01 -9.33
N TRP A 9 -13.89 15.78 -9.55
CA TRP A 9 -13.63 14.77 -8.53
C TRP A 9 -12.17 14.33 -8.64
N LEU A 10 -11.47 14.31 -7.50
CA LEU A 10 -10.16 13.67 -7.37
C LEU A 10 -10.39 12.41 -6.55
N LEU A 11 -10.10 11.26 -7.14
CA LEU A 11 -10.32 9.95 -6.54
C LEU A 11 -8.98 9.24 -6.50
N ASP A 12 -8.66 8.70 -5.34
CA ASP A 12 -7.62 7.68 -5.25
C ASP A 12 -8.17 6.36 -5.80
N LEU A 13 -7.29 5.43 -6.15
CA LEU A 13 -7.68 4.11 -6.63
C LEU A 13 -7.81 3.14 -5.46
N ASP A 14 -6.70 2.84 -4.79
CA ASP A 14 -6.60 1.74 -3.85
C ASP A 14 -7.32 2.03 -2.53
N GLY A 15 -8.20 1.12 -2.10
CA GLY A 15 -9.03 1.34 -0.92
C GLY A 15 -10.09 2.43 -1.08
N THR A 16 -10.24 3.01 -2.27
CA THR A 16 -11.24 4.04 -2.60
C THR A 16 -12.18 3.60 -3.71
N LEU A 17 -11.64 3.34 -4.90
CA LEU A 17 -12.39 2.87 -6.07
C LEU A 17 -12.16 1.40 -6.36
N ILE A 18 -10.98 0.89 -6.01
CA ILE A 18 -10.52 -0.45 -6.28
C ILE A 18 -10.06 -1.04 -4.95
N ASP A 19 -10.63 -2.18 -4.60
CA ASP A 19 -10.24 -2.93 -3.41
C ASP A 19 -9.52 -4.22 -3.83
N VAL A 20 -8.60 -4.66 -2.99
CA VAL A 20 -7.80 -5.87 -3.19
C VAL A 20 -7.94 -6.74 -1.97
N GLU A 21 -7.91 -8.06 -2.13
CA GLU A 21 -7.97 -8.99 -1.01
C GLU A 21 -6.91 -8.63 0.06
N GLU A 22 -7.31 -8.52 1.34
CA GLU A 22 -6.40 -8.20 2.44
C GLU A 22 -5.22 -9.18 2.52
N SER A 23 -5.48 -10.46 2.24
CA SER A 23 -4.46 -11.52 2.16
C SER A 23 -3.39 -11.21 1.12
N TYR A 24 -3.74 -10.59 -0.01
CA TYR A 24 -2.76 -10.17 -1.02
C TYR A 24 -1.82 -9.11 -0.44
N ILE A 25 -2.36 -8.11 0.28
CA ILE A 25 -1.57 -7.06 0.92
C ILE A 25 -0.59 -7.68 1.92
N HIS A 26 -1.08 -8.54 2.82
CA HIS A 26 -0.25 -9.16 3.85
C HIS A 26 0.84 -10.07 3.26
N HIS A 27 0.52 -10.85 2.21
CA HIS A 27 1.50 -11.68 1.54
C HIS A 27 2.57 -10.87 0.80
N LEU A 28 2.17 -9.84 0.05
CA LEU A 28 3.09 -8.94 -0.63
C LEU A 28 4.08 -8.29 0.36
N PHE A 29 3.59 -7.79 1.49
CA PHE A 29 4.47 -7.16 2.48
C PHE A 29 5.30 -8.16 3.30
N ALA A 30 4.88 -9.41 3.40
CA ALA A 30 5.74 -10.47 3.92
C ALA A 30 6.96 -10.71 2.99
N ASP A 31 6.73 -10.74 1.67
CA ASP A 31 7.79 -10.92 0.68
C ASP A 31 8.71 -9.70 0.59
N VAL A 32 8.15 -8.48 0.57
CA VAL A 32 8.93 -7.23 0.63
C VAL A 32 9.75 -7.15 1.91
N GLY A 33 9.17 -7.51 3.06
CA GLY A 33 9.88 -7.56 4.33
C GLY A 33 11.06 -8.53 4.29
N ALA A 34 10.86 -9.73 3.71
CA ALA A 34 11.91 -10.73 3.58
C ALA A 34 13.10 -10.24 2.75
N GLU A 35 12.86 -9.53 1.65
CA GLU A 35 13.92 -8.92 0.82
C GLU A 35 14.63 -7.75 1.55
N LEU A 36 13.92 -6.97 2.35
CA LEU A 36 14.48 -5.88 3.18
C LEU A 36 15.13 -6.38 4.47
N GLY A 37 15.03 -7.68 4.79
CA GLY A 37 15.55 -8.24 6.03
C GLY A 37 14.78 -7.83 7.29
N THR A 38 13.50 -7.48 7.16
CA THR A 38 12.60 -7.15 8.27
C THR A 38 11.30 -7.97 8.22
N SER A 39 10.43 -7.77 9.21
CA SER A 39 9.07 -8.31 9.22
C SER A 39 8.08 -7.20 9.57
N PHE A 40 7.06 -7.02 8.74
CA PHE A 40 5.93 -6.16 9.03
C PHE A 40 4.78 -6.97 9.64
N THR A 41 4.07 -6.36 10.57
CA THR A 41 2.77 -6.84 11.03
C THR A 41 1.70 -6.57 9.97
N ASP A 42 0.57 -7.28 10.04
CA ASP A 42 -0.59 -7.05 9.16
C ASP A 42 -1.04 -5.58 9.18
N HIS A 43 -1.00 -4.95 10.36
CA HIS A 43 -1.33 -3.53 10.50
C HIS A 43 -0.32 -2.61 9.80
N GLU A 44 0.98 -2.87 9.96
CA GLU A 44 2.02 -2.12 9.26
C GLU A 44 1.92 -2.32 7.74
N ALA A 45 1.62 -3.52 7.27
CA ALA A 45 1.38 -3.82 5.85
C ALA A 45 0.23 -2.97 5.29
N GLU A 46 -0.89 -2.86 6.00
CA GLU A 46 -1.99 -1.98 5.63
C GLU A 46 -1.60 -0.50 5.66
N CYS A 47 -0.83 -0.06 6.66
CA CYS A 47 -0.29 1.31 6.73
C CYS A 47 0.63 1.62 5.55
N LEU A 48 1.49 0.68 5.14
CA LEU A 48 2.37 0.82 3.98
C LEU A 48 1.57 0.86 2.68
N TRP A 49 0.52 0.04 2.56
CA TRP A 49 -0.37 0.02 1.40
C TRP A 49 -1.12 1.34 1.24
N TYR A 50 -1.98 1.69 2.20
CA TYR A 50 -2.85 2.85 2.06
C TYR A 50 -2.13 4.19 2.29
N GLY A 51 -1.11 4.22 3.16
CA GLY A 51 -0.32 5.40 3.42
C GLY A 51 -1.11 6.64 3.79
N TYR A 52 -2.14 6.48 4.63
CA TYR A 52 -2.92 7.61 5.13
C TYR A 52 -2.04 8.59 5.91
N GLY A 53 -1.88 9.81 5.38
CA GLY A 53 -1.07 10.85 6.01
C GLY A 53 0.40 10.45 6.06
N ASP A 54 0.98 10.46 7.26
CA ASP A 54 2.40 10.15 7.48
C ASP A 54 2.66 8.68 7.85
N SER A 55 1.62 7.82 7.92
CA SER A 55 1.72 6.46 8.47
C SER A 55 2.79 5.61 7.81
N ARG A 56 2.92 5.68 6.48
CA ARG A 56 3.97 4.96 5.74
C ARG A 56 5.36 5.43 6.16
N ALA A 57 5.57 6.73 6.27
CA ALA A 57 6.85 7.29 6.66
C ALA A 57 7.21 6.92 8.11
N GLU A 58 6.22 6.87 9.00
CA GLU A 58 6.38 6.41 10.38
C GLU A 58 6.82 4.93 10.43
N VAL A 59 6.14 4.03 9.71
CA VAL A 59 6.53 2.61 9.65
C VAL A 59 7.94 2.46 9.09
N LEU A 60 8.26 3.11 7.97
CA LEU A 60 9.62 3.02 7.41
C LEU A 60 10.69 3.54 8.38
N ALA A 61 10.42 4.63 9.10
CA ALA A 61 11.33 5.18 10.10
C ALA A 61 11.52 4.24 11.31
N GLU A 62 10.47 3.58 11.78
CA GLU A 62 10.53 2.60 12.87
C GLU A 62 11.41 1.39 12.52
N HIS A 63 11.36 0.96 11.25
CA HIS A 63 12.20 -0.13 10.74
C HIS A 63 13.57 0.33 10.24
N GLY A 64 13.83 1.64 10.20
CA GLY A 64 15.10 2.21 9.71
C GLY A 64 15.32 2.03 8.20
N ILE A 65 14.25 1.93 7.43
CA ILE A 65 14.25 1.67 5.99
C ILE A 65 14.22 3.00 5.23
N ASP A 66 15.09 3.15 4.23
CA ASP A 66 15.04 4.30 3.33
C ASP A 66 13.84 4.18 2.36
N ALA A 67 13.16 5.28 2.10
CA ALA A 67 11.97 5.26 1.26
C ALA A 67 12.27 4.86 -0.19
N ALA A 68 13.43 5.24 -0.74
CA ALA A 68 13.79 4.85 -2.10
C ALA A 68 14.11 3.35 -2.17
N GLU A 69 14.85 2.83 -1.20
CA GLU A 69 15.12 1.39 -1.07
C GLU A 69 13.82 0.58 -0.95
N PHE A 70 12.89 1.03 -0.10
CA PHE A 70 11.57 0.42 0.04
C PHE A 70 10.83 0.35 -1.31
N TRP A 71 10.77 1.45 -2.05
CA TRP A 71 10.07 1.47 -3.34
C TRP A 71 10.77 0.63 -4.39
N ASP A 72 12.11 0.59 -4.42
CA ASP A 72 12.85 -0.27 -5.34
C ASP A 72 12.55 -1.75 -5.08
N VAL A 73 12.52 -2.18 -3.82
CA VAL A 73 12.15 -3.56 -3.46
C VAL A 73 10.67 -3.82 -3.73
N PHE A 74 9.78 -2.92 -3.32
CA PHE A 74 8.34 -3.06 -3.57
C PHE A 74 8.05 -3.28 -5.06
N HIS A 75 8.62 -2.45 -5.95
CA HIS A 75 8.41 -2.60 -7.39
C HIS A 75 9.09 -3.82 -8.00
N ALA A 76 10.10 -4.40 -7.33
CA ALA A 76 10.74 -5.64 -7.76
C ALA A 76 9.92 -6.88 -7.35
N VAL A 77 9.16 -6.79 -6.25
CA VAL A 77 8.36 -7.89 -5.71
C VAL A 77 6.92 -7.86 -6.23
N GLU A 78 6.32 -6.67 -6.40
CA GLU A 78 4.94 -6.54 -6.86
C GLU A 78 4.80 -6.90 -8.34
N GLU A 79 3.86 -7.80 -8.62
CA GLU A 79 3.54 -8.26 -9.97
C GLU A 79 2.13 -7.78 -10.35
N PRO A 80 1.97 -6.95 -11.40
CA PRO A 80 0.68 -6.35 -11.77
C PRO A 80 -0.45 -7.36 -11.98
N GLU A 81 -0.16 -8.52 -12.57
CA GLU A 81 -1.14 -9.59 -12.80
C GLU A 81 -1.65 -10.22 -11.50
N SER A 82 -0.79 -10.34 -10.49
CA SER A 82 -1.16 -10.87 -9.18
C SER A 82 -2.14 -9.93 -8.48
N ARG A 83 -1.86 -8.62 -8.51
CA ARG A 83 -2.75 -7.59 -7.98
C ARG A 83 -4.11 -7.59 -8.66
N ALA A 84 -4.11 -7.58 -9.99
CA ALA A 84 -5.36 -7.57 -10.77
C ALA A 84 -6.22 -8.81 -10.49
N SER A 85 -5.60 -9.96 -10.24
CA SER A 85 -6.29 -11.20 -9.90
C SER A 85 -6.90 -11.19 -8.50
N ALA A 86 -6.35 -10.38 -7.59
CA ALA A 86 -6.83 -10.20 -6.22
C ALA A 86 -7.81 -9.03 -6.08
N THR A 87 -8.18 -8.34 -7.17
CA THR A 87 -9.15 -7.24 -7.17
C THR A 87 -10.60 -7.74 -7.35
N HIS A 88 -11.57 -7.07 -6.71
CA HIS A 88 -13.01 -7.36 -6.84
C HIS A 88 -13.80 -6.29 -7.62
#